data_AF-A0A7J7CYD6-F1
#
_entry.id   AF-A0A7J7CYD6-F1
#
_cell.length_a   1.000
_cell.length_b   1.000
_cell.length_c   1.000
_cell.angle_alpha   90.00
_cell.angle_beta   90.00
_cell.angle_gamma   90.00
#
_symmetry.space_group_name_H-M   'P 1'
#
loop_
_entity.id
_entity.type
_entity.pdbx_description
1 polymer ?
#
loop_
_entity_poly.entity_id
_entity_poly.type
_entity_poly.pdbx_seq_one_letter_code
_entity_poly.pdbx_strand_id
1 'polypeptide(L)'
;MTDRTSAANSSSGKCFSTLCYSADGSYIFAKGSSKYICMYDIADQAVDAALDENKPNRALILSLRLNEDGLIKKFIFAVRPVDIPAVASAMPHRYLQRLIDAFADLLESCPHLEFILCWCQEAMQRSW
;
A
#
# COMPACT_ATOMS: atom_id res chain seq x y z
N MET A 1 -18.76 -4.88 -9.98
CA MET A 1 -19.15 -6.28 -10.25
C MET A 1 -17.85 -7.07 -10.17
N THR A 2 -17.45 -7.82 -9.14
CA THR A 2 -18.03 -8.26 -7.85
C THR A 2 -16.88 -8.92 -7.08
N ASP A 3 -16.32 -8.24 -6.09
CA ASP A 3 -15.40 -8.85 -5.12
C ASP A 3 -16.01 -8.66 -3.74
N ARG A 4 -16.68 -9.72 -3.26
CA ARG A 4 -17.16 -9.89 -1.87
C ARG A 4 -17.89 -11.23 -1.71
N THR A 5 -17.27 -12.34 -2.09
CA THR A 5 -17.71 -13.64 -1.55
C THR A 5 -17.13 -13.79 -0.15
N SER A 6 -17.83 -13.21 0.82
CA SER A 6 -17.73 -13.62 2.22
C SER A 6 -17.81 -15.14 2.31
N ALA A 7 -16.87 -15.74 3.05
CA ALA A 7 -16.81 -17.18 3.36
C ALA A 7 -18.00 -17.71 4.20
N ALA A 8 -19.12 -16.98 4.24
CA ALA A 8 -20.24 -17.22 5.13
C ALA A 8 -21.29 -18.22 4.59
N ASN A 9 -21.13 -18.78 3.37
CA ASN A 9 -22.20 -19.60 2.75
C ASN A 9 -21.77 -20.96 2.17
N SER A 10 -20.77 -21.63 2.75
CA SER A 10 -20.47 -23.04 2.42
C SER A 10 -20.17 -23.84 3.69
N SER A 11 -21.23 -24.09 4.46
CA SER A 11 -21.25 -24.85 5.72
C SER A 11 -21.06 -26.38 5.54
N SER A 12 -20.01 -26.81 4.83
CA SER A 12 -19.56 -28.22 4.86
C SER A 12 -18.17 -28.42 4.24
N GLY A 13 -17.17 -28.69 5.10
CA GLY A 13 -15.94 -29.43 4.75
C GLY A 13 -14.81 -28.73 4.00
N LYS A 14 -14.95 -27.44 3.64
CA LYS A 14 -13.89 -26.70 2.93
C LYS A 14 -13.08 -25.84 3.89
N CYS A 15 -11.91 -26.32 4.29
CA CYS A 15 -10.95 -25.60 5.13
C CYS A 15 -9.55 -25.61 4.50
N PHE A 16 -8.75 -24.58 4.81
CA PHE A 16 -7.33 -24.57 4.49
C PHE A 16 -6.62 -25.52 5.46
N SER A 17 -6.01 -26.58 4.94
CA SER A 17 -5.28 -27.58 5.73
C SER A 17 -3.80 -27.28 5.81
N THR A 18 -3.30 -26.38 4.96
CA THR A 18 -1.87 -26.09 4.86
C THR A 18 -1.66 -24.61 4.56
N LEU A 19 -0.70 -24.02 5.27
CA LEU A 19 -0.18 -22.68 5.04
C LEU A 19 1.31 -22.81 4.73
N CYS A 20 1.77 -22.16 3.66
CA CYS A 20 3.18 -22.07 3.30
C CYS A 20 3.57 -20.61 3.14
N TYR A 21 4.75 -20.24 3.62
CA TYR A 21 5.35 -18.94 3.36
C TYR A 21 6.16 -18.98 2.07
N SER A 22 6.16 -17.87 1.33
CA SER A 22 7.16 -17.66 0.27
C SER A 22 8.56 -17.66 0.86
N ALA A 23 9.57 -18.08 0.09
CA ALA A 23 10.97 -18.11 0.54
C ALA A 23 11.48 -16.72 0.96
N ASP A 24 10.93 -15.66 0.37
CA ASP A 24 11.24 -14.27 0.69
C ASP A 24 10.36 -13.71 1.84
N GLY A 25 9.32 -14.44 2.26
CA GLY A 25 8.41 -13.99 3.31
C GLY A 25 7.42 -12.90 2.89
N SER A 26 7.36 -12.54 1.60
CA SER A 26 6.43 -11.52 1.09
C SER A 26 4.99 -12.01 0.89
N TYR A 27 4.78 -13.33 0.76
CA TYR A 27 3.45 -13.92 0.53
C TYR A 27 3.16 -15.12 1.42
N ILE A 28 1.88 -15.32 1.76
CA ILE A 28 1.36 -16.52 2.41
C ILE A 28 0.43 -17.25 1.44
N PHE A 29 0.72 -18.53 1.20
CA PHE A 29 -0.11 -19.42 0.40
C PHE A 29 -0.95 -20.29 1.32
N ALA A 30 -2.28 -20.20 1.20
CA ALA A 30 -3.22 -21.07 1.89
C ALA A 30 -3.82 -22.08 0.91
N LYS A 31 -3.64 -23.37 1.19
CA LYS A 31 -4.19 -24.48 0.42
C LYS A 31 -5.03 -25.38 1.32
N GLY A 32 -6.11 -25.90 0.77
CA GLY A 32 -7.06 -26.74 1.48
C GLY A 32 -7.77 -27.74 0.58
N SER A 33 -8.94 -28.18 1.01
CA SER A 33 -9.83 -29.07 0.24
C SER A 33 -10.56 -28.38 -0.93
N SER A 34 -10.09 -27.19 -1.33
CA SER A 34 -10.60 -26.43 -2.48
C SER A 34 -9.66 -26.59 -3.68
N LYS A 35 -10.21 -26.45 -4.89
CA LYS A 35 -9.43 -26.44 -6.15
C LYS A 35 -8.56 -25.19 -6.30
N TYR A 36 -8.77 -24.19 -5.44
CA TYR A 36 -8.11 -22.89 -5.46
C TYR A 36 -7.07 -22.77 -4.34
N ILE A 37 -6.02 -22.00 -4.62
CA ILE A 37 -5.01 -21.60 -3.64
C ILE A 37 -5.22 -20.11 -3.38
N CYS A 38 -5.33 -19.73 -2.11
CA CYS A 38 -5.40 -18.34 -1.72
C CYS A 38 -3.99 -17.81 -1.48
N MET A 39 -3.69 -16.65 -2.05
CA MET A 39 -2.42 -15.95 -1.86
C MET A 39 -2.72 -14.67 -1.09
N TYR A 40 -2.04 -14.48 0.03
CA TYR A 40 -2.11 -13.27 0.82
C TYR A 40 -0.82 -12.50 0.65
N ASP A 41 -0.94 -11.25 0.25
CA ASP A 41 0.17 -10.31 0.20
C ASP A 41 0.38 -9.70 1.60
N ILE A 42 1.53 -9.98 2.20
CA ILE A 42 1.88 -9.46 3.52
C ILE A 42 2.19 -7.97 3.43
N ALA A 43 2.68 -7.50 2.29
CA ALA A 43 3.07 -6.12 2.05
C ALA A 43 1.86 -5.18 2.10
N ASP A 44 0.80 -5.50 1.36
CA ASP A 44 -0.43 -4.71 1.33
C ASP A 44 -1.08 -4.65 2.72
N GLN A 45 -1.15 -5.80 3.41
CA GLN A 45 -1.72 -5.88 4.75
C GLN A 45 -0.89 -5.12 5.80
N ALA A 46 0.43 -5.09 5.66
CA ALA A 46 1.30 -4.32 6.55
C ALA A 46 1.15 -2.81 6.36
N VAL A 47 0.92 -2.35 5.12
CA VAL A 47 0.64 -0.94 4.83
C VAL A 47 -0.73 -0.55 5.39
N ASP A 48 -1.76 -1.38 5.16
CA ASP A 48 -3.11 -1.12 5.67
C ASP A 48 -3.16 -1.11 7.21
N ALA A 49 -2.46 -2.03 7.87
CA ALA A 49 -2.34 -2.04 9.33
C ALA A 49 -1.64 -0.78 9.85
N ALA A 50 -0.60 -0.29 9.16
CA ALA A 50 0.10 0.93 9.55
C ALA A 50 -0.74 2.20 9.34
N LEU A 51 -1.65 2.19 8.37
CA LEU A 51 -2.64 3.25 8.17
C LEU A 51 -3.72 3.23 9.26
N ASP A 52 -4.20 2.04 9.66
CA ASP A 52 -5.16 1.88 10.77
C ASP A 52 -4.58 2.34 12.12
N GLU A 53 -3.30 2.07 12.36
CA GLU A 53 -2.57 2.55 13.54
C GLU A 53 -2.32 4.08 13.55
N ASN A 54 -2.81 4.83 12.55
CA ASN A 54 -2.62 6.28 12.40
C ASN A 54 -1.13 6.70 12.35
N LYS A 55 -0.27 5.87 11.76
CA LYS A 55 1.18 6.13 11.64
C LYS A 55 1.60 6.24 10.18
N PRO A 56 1.31 7.38 9.51
CA PRO A 56 1.51 7.52 8.08
C PRO A 56 2.99 7.45 7.67
N ASN A 57 3.91 7.90 8.53
CA ASN A 57 5.36 7.80 8.29
C ASN A 57 5.82 6.35 8.13
N ARG A 58 5.28 5.45 8.95
CA ARG A 58 5.64 4.03 8.92
C ARG A 58 5.05 3.36 7.68
N ALA A 59 3.78 3.67 7.37
CA ALA A 59 3.11 3.19 6.17
C ALA A 59 3.83 3.64 4.89
N LEU A 60 4.29 4.90 4.82
CA LEU A 60 5.05 5.41 3.67
C LEU A 60 6.41 4.72 3.51
N ILE A 61 7.17 4.58 4.61
CA ILE A 61 8.47 3.90 4.55
C ILE A 61 8.29 2.45 4.11
N LEU A 62 7.23 1.78 4.58
CA LEU A 62 6.92 0.41 4.16
C LEU A 62 6.56 0.36 2.67
N SER A 63 5.62 1.19 2.19
CA SER A 63 5.20 1.20 0.78
C SER A 63 6.35 1.53 -0.17
N LEU A 64 7.22 2.48 0.20
CA LEU A 64 8.41 2.80 -0.59
C LEU A 64 9.46 1.70 -0.52
N ARG A 65 9.63 1.03 0.62
CA ARG A 65 10.59 -0.08 0.72
C ARG A 65 10.19 -1.29 -0.13
N LEU A 66 8.89 -1.48 -0.34
CA LEU A 66 8.32 -2.54 -1.17
C LEU A 66 8.47 -2.28 -2.67
N ASN A 67 8.60 -1.02 -3.09
CA ASN A 67 8.78 -0.65 -4.50
C ASN A 67 7.70 -1.13 -5.47
N GLU A 68 6.48 -1.26 -4.95
CA GLU A 68 5.29 -1.55 -5.74
C GLU A 68 4.52 -0.24 -5.98
N ASP A 69 4.43 0.19 -7.24
CA ASP A 69 3.73 1.43 -7.62
C ASP A 69 2.27 1.42 -7.18
N GLY A 70 1.61 0.26 -7.20
CA GLY A 70 0.24 0.10 -6.75
C GLY A 70 0.06 0.49 -5.27
N LEU A 71 0.98 0.07 -4.40
CA LEU A 71 0.93 0.36 -2.96
C LEU A 71 1.28 1.81 -2.66
N ILE A 72 2.23 2.39 -3.40
CA ILE A 72 2.58 3.81 -3.27
C ILE A 72 1.39 4.68 -3.67
N LYS A 73 0.77 4.38 -4.80
CA LYS A 73 -0.43 5.09 -5.30
C LYS A 73 -1.59 4.96 -4.30
N LYS A 74 -1.86 3.74 -3.79
CA LYS A 74 -2.87 3.50 -2.74
C LYS A 74 -2.59 4.32 -1.47
N PHE A 75 -1.34 4.33 -1.01
CA PHE A 75 -0.93 5.13 0.15
C PHE A 75 -1.16 6.63 -0.06
N ILE A 76 -0.74 7.17 -1.20
CA ILE A 76 -0.89 8.60 -1.54
C ILE A 76 -2.36 9.03 -1.41
N PHE A 77 -3.30 8.22 -1.92
CA PHE A 77 -4.74 8.51 -1.82
C PHE A 77 -5.34 8.26 -0.43
N ALA A 78 -4.75 7.37 0.38
CA ALA A 78 -5.23 7.06 1.73
C ALA A 78 -4.84 8.13 2.76
N VAL A 79 -3.79 8.91 2.50
CA VAL A 79 -3.29 9.95 3.42
C VAL A 79 -4.22 11.15 3.44
N ARG A 80 -4.53 11.63 4.64
CA ARG A 80 -5.26 12.89 4.83
C ARG A 80 -4.35 14.09 4.54
N PRO A 81 -4.88 15.18 3.97
CA PRO A 81 -4.08 16.36 3.63
C PRO A 81 -3.37 17.01 4.82
N VAL A 82 -3.91 16.87 6.04
CA VAL A 82 -3.30 17.37 7.28
C VAL A 82 -1.98 16.67 7.63
N ASP A 83 -1.83 15.41 7.23
CA ASP A 83 -0.68 14.58 7.60
C ASP A 83 0.45 14.68 6.55
N ILE A 84 0.19 15.26 5.37
CA ILE A 84 1.17 15.45 4.28
C ILE A 84 2.45 16.15 4.75
N PRO A 85 2.43 17.33 5.40
CA PRO A 85 3.66 18.03 5.79
C PRO A 85 4.45 17.25 6.86
N ALA A 86 3.76 16.56 7.77
CA ALA A 86 4.39 15.70 8.78
C ALA A 86 5.10 14.49 8.14
N VAL A 87 4.51 13.95 7.08
CA VAL A 87 5.08 12.83 6.32
C VAL A 87 6.23 13.29 5.44
N ALA A 88 6.08 14.39 4.71
CA ALA A 88 7.12 14.98 3.87
C ALA A 88 8.37 15.38 4.69
N SER A 89 8.18 15.91 5.91
CA SER A 89 9.28 16.26 6.81
C SER A 89 9.99 15.04 7.43
N ALA A 90 9.31 13.92 7.61
CA ALA A 90 9.90 12.70 8.17
C ALA A 90 10.74 11.87 7.16
N MET A 91 10.67 12.21 5.86
CA MET A 91 11.13 11.33 4.78
C MET A 91 12.61 11.53 4.37
N PRO A 92 13.44 10.48 4.25
CA PRO A 92 14.81 10.58 3.74
C PRO A 92 14.88 10.95 2.24
N HIS A 93 15.87 11.74 1.85
CA HIS A 93 16.05 12.22 0.46
C HIS A 93 16.14 11.10 -0.60
N ARG A 94 16.66 9.93 -0.23
CA ARG A 94 16.84 8.78 -1.13
C ARG A 94 15.51 8.25 -1.68
N TYR A 95 14.43 8.36 -0.91
CA TYR A 95 13.12 7.90 -1.31
C TYR A 95 12.29 8.97 -2.05
N LEU A 96 12.77 10.22 -2.04
CA LEU A 96 12.07 11.34 -2.67
C LEU A 96 12.00 11.17 -4.18
N GLN A 97 13.08 10.69 -4.82
CA GLN A 97 13.11 10.46 -6.27
C GLN A 97 11.98 9.52 -6.71
N ARG A 98 11.83 8.38 -6.03
CA ARG A 98 10.80 7.39 -6.34
C ARG A 98 9.38 7.89 -6.06
N LEU A 99 9.21 8.74 -5.06
CA LEU A 99 7.92 9.39 -4.79
C LEU A 99 7.56 10.35 -5.94
N ILE A 100 8.54 11.12 -6.44
CA ILE A 100 8.35 12.05 -7.56
C ILE A 100 8.01 11.30 -8.86
N ASP A 101 8.68 10.18 -9.15
CA ASP A 101 8.33 9.33 -10.30
C ASP A 101 6.89 8.81 -10.18
N ALA A 102 6.49 8.34 -9.00
CA ALA A 102 5.11 7.91 -8.77
C ALA A 102 4.09 9.06 -8.90
N PHE A 103 4.46 10.30 -8.53
CA PHE A 103 3.62 11.47 -8.78
C PHE A 103 3.53 11.83 -10.26
N ALA A 104 4.62 11.70 -11.02
CA ALA A 104 4.62 11.96 -12.46
C ALA A 104 3.62 11.02 -13.18
N ASP A 105 3.67 9.73 -12.84
CA ASP A 105 2.70 8.72 -13.33
C ASP A 105 1.25 9.06 -12.95
N LEU A 106 1.04 9.50 -11.71
CA LEU A 106 -0.29 9.85 -11.20
C LEU A 106 -0.84 11.12 -11.84
N LEU A 107 0.01 12.09 -12.15
CA LEU A 107 -0.37 13.34 -12.80
C LEU A 107 -0.87 13.09 -14.23
N GLU A 108 -0.30 12.11 -14.92
CA GLU A 108 -0.73 11.72 -16.26
C GLU A 108 -2.08 10.96 -16.23
N SER A 109 -2.36 10.24 -15.13
CA SER A 109 -3.55 9.39 -15.00
C SER A 109 -4.75 10.04 -14.28
N CYS A 110 -4.56 11.10 -13.48
CA CYS A 110 -5.60 11.63 -12.59
C CYS A 110 -5.73 13.17 -12.63
N PRO A 111 -6.97 13.72 -12.62
CA PRO A 111 -7.22 15.17 -12.64
C PRO A 111 -7.20 15.85 -11.26
N HIS A 112 -6.92 15.12 -10.16
CA HIS A 112 -6.87 15.69 -8.79
C HIS A 112 -5.56 16.47 -8.53
N LEU A 113 -5.37 17.53 -9.31
CA LEU A 113 -4.15 18.31 -9.39
C LEU A 113 -3.80 18.99 -8.06
N GLU A 114 -4.78 19.52 -7.34
CA GLU A 114 -4.57 20.28 -6.11
C GLU A 114 -3.89 19.44 -5.02
N PHE A 115 -4.26 18.15 -4.91
CA PHE A 115 -3.65 17.24 -3.95
C PHE A 115 -2.18 16.96 -4.29
N ILE A 116 -1.88 16.71 -5.57
CA ILE A 116 -0.51 16.43 -6.04
C ILE A 116 0.36 17.69 -5.92
N LEU A 117 -0.19 18.87 -6.24
CA LEU A 117 0.50 20.14 -6.09
C LEU A 117 0.87 20.44 -4.64
N CYS A 118 -0.01 20.10 -3.68
CA CYS A 118 0.30 20.23 -2.26
C CYS A 118 1.48 19.35 -1.85
N TRP A 119 1.53 18.10 -2.33
CA TRP A 119 2.68 17.22 -2.14
C TRP A 119 3.97 17.75 -2.77
N CYS A 120 3.90 18.26 -4.01
CA CYS A 120 5.05 18.87 -4.68
C CYS A 120 5.57 20.10 -3.96
N GLN A 121 4.68 20.95 -3.42
CA GLN A 121 5.05 22.13 -2.67
C GLN A 121 5.84 21.77 -1.40
N GLU A 122 5.33 20.81 -0.61
CA GLU A 122 6.00 20.35 0.62
C GLU A 122 7.32 19.62 0.32
N ALA A 123 7.38 18.85 -0.77
CA ALA A 123 8.61 18.22 -1.23
C ALA A 123 9.69 19.24 -1.64
N MET A 124 9.29 20.32 -2.31
CA MET A 124 10.19 21.36 -2.81
C MET A 124 10.66 22.33 -1.72
N GLN A 125 9.85 22.58 -0.69
CA GLN A 125 10.29 23.37 0.49
C GLN A 125 11.49 22.75 1.22
N ARG A 126 11.75 21.46 1.01
CA ARG A 126 12.85 20.72 1.64
C ARG A 126 14.12 20.67 0.78
N SER A 127 14.03 20.99 -0.52
CA SER A 127 15.18 20.91 -1.44
C SER A 127 16.08 22.15 -1.43
N TRP A 128 15.81 23.14 -0.58
CA TRP A 128 16.56 24.39 -0.43
C TRP A 128 16.83 24.72 1.04
#